data_AF-A0A9C8K9R1-F1
#
_entry.id   AF-A0A9C8K9R1-F1
#
_cell.length_a   1.000
_cell.length_b   1.000
_cell.length_c   1.000
_cell.angle_alpha   90.00
_cell.angle_beta   90.00
_cell.angle_gamma   90.00
#
_symmetry.space_group_name_H-M   'P 1'
#
loop_
_entity.id
_entity.type
_entity.pdbx_description
1 polymer ?
#
loop_
_entity_poly.entity_id
_entity_poly.type
_entity_poly.pdbx_seq_one_letter_code
_entity_poly.pdbx_strand_id
1 'polypeptide(L)'
;MECISIFDMLKIGIGPSSSHTLGPWRAAERWISELKAAGLFEEVDKIKVHIYGSLSLTGKGHATDYAIMLGLTGADPVEIPIANIHTIVKDIQDGHILNFGNTRKINFNPTEAIIFHKKFLEFHANGIQFEAFLTSGKRKVNTFYSIGGGFVVVKERKNAKRKQATFDTFPFPIQNGNQLLGYCTSKKMQISEIVLENERSLRNDAEIDAEIQKIWNTMLECMYIGCHTQGKLP
;
A
#
# COMPACT_ATOMS: atom_id res chain seq x y z
N MET A 1 -6.61 20.97 -1.64
CA MET A 1 -5.46 20.77 -0.72
C MET A 1 -5.60 19.37 -0.16
N GLU A 2 -4.49 18.63 -0.01
CA GLU A 2 -4.52 17.30 0.61
C GLU A 2 -4.31 17.42 2.13
N CYS A 3 -4.57 16.32 2.80
CA CYS A 3 -5.39 16.27 3.99
C CYS A 3 -4.95 15.00 4.70
N ILE A 4 -4.37 15.15 5.89
CA ILE A 4 -3.58 14.09 6.52
C ILE A 4 -4.10 13.85 7.92
N SER A 5 -4.59 12.64 8.15
CA SER A 5 -4.86 12.08 9.47
C SER A 5 -3.56 11.56 10.11
N ILE A 6 -3.50 11.43 11.44
CA ILE A 6 -2.40 10.74 12.12
C ILE A 6 -2.25 9.29 11.61
N PHE A 7 -3.36 8.65 11.23
CA PHE A 7 -3.37 7.29 10.67
C PHE A 7 -3.00 7.26 9.18
N ASP A 8 -2.98 8.41 8.51
CA ASP A 8 -2.33 8.53 7.19
C ASP A 8 -0.80 8.55 7.31
N MET A 9 -0.27 9.01 8.46
CA MET A 9 1.17 9.08 8.75
C MET A 9 1.69 7.79 9.38
N LEU A 10 1.01 7.28 10.39
CA LEU A 10 1.36 6.08 11.13
C LEU A 10 0.57 4.89 10.60
N LYS A 11 1.16 4.15 9.66
CA LYS A 11 0.54 2.97 9.06
C LYS A 11 1.31 1.72 9.42
N ILE A 12 0.56 0.72 9.89
CA ILE A 12 1.08 -0.64 9.99
C ILE A 12 1.24 -1.20 8.58
N GLY A 13 2.30 -1.97 8.39
CA GLY A 13 2.57 -2.67 7.15
C GLY A 13 3.89 -3.41 7.23
N ILE A 14 4.36 -3.88 6.08
CA ILE A 14 5.57 -4.68 5.98
C ILE A 14 6.75 -3.86 5.46
N GLY A 15 7.92 -4.07 6.06
CA GLY A 15 9.20 -3.58 5.53
C GLY A 15 9.68 -4.39 4.31
N PRO A 16 10.81 -4.01 3.70
CA PRO A 16 11.72 -2.96 4.17
C PRO A 16 11.34 -1.53 3.73
N SER A 17 10.40 -1.34 2.79
CA SER A 17 10.13 -0.03 2.21
C SER A 17 8.65 0.25 1.99
N SER A 18 8.14 1.38 2.49
CA SER A 18 6.75 1.79 2.22
C SER A 18 6.49 2.05 0.73
N SER A 19 7.48 2.54 -0.02
CA SER A 19 7.33 2.86 -1.44
C SER A 19 7.63 1.67 -2.36
N HIS A 20 8.52 0.76 -1.95
CA HIS A 20 8.98 -0.35 -2.79
C HIS A 20 8.43 -1.72 -2.34
N THR A 21 7.77 -1.79 -1.19
CA THR A 21 7.14 -3.02 -0.69
C THR A 21 5.64 -2.79 -0.48
N LEU A 22 5.26 -1.90 0.45
CA LEU A 22 3.85 -1.68 0.76
C LEU A 22 3.06 -1.08 -0.42
N GLY A 23 3.63 -0.10 -1.13
CA GLY A 23 3.00 0.50 -2.32
C GLY A 23 2.69 -0.54 -3.42
N PRO A 24 3.66 -1.32 -3.92
CA PRO A 24 3.40 -2.38 -4.89
C PRO A 24 2.38 -3.42 -4.45
N TRP A 25 2.40 -3.79 -3.17
CA TRP A 25 1.42 -4.72 -2.60
C TRP A 25 0.00 -4.14 -2.66
N ARG A 26 -0.20 -2.91 -2.16
CA ARG A 26 -1.50 -2.22 -2.22
C ARG A 26 -1.95 -1.96 -3.67
N ALA A 27 -1.02 -1.78 -4.61
CA ALA A 27 -1.34 -1.65 -6.03
C ALA A 27 -1.93 -2.94 -6.60
N ALA A 28 -1.40 -4.11 -6.21
CA ALA A 28 -1.94 -5.41 -6.61
C ALA A 28 -3.34 -5.66 -6.03
N GLU A 29 -3.56 -5.37 -4.75
CA GLU A 29 -4.89 -5.48 -4.12
C GLU A 29 -5.94 -4.61 -4.80
N ARG A 30 -5.57 -3.36 -5.09
CA ARG A 30 -6.44 -2.42 -5.79
C ARG A 30 -6.74 -2.93 -7.20
N TRP A 31 -5.74 -3.45 -7.90
CA TRP A 31 -5.93 -4.00 -9.23
C TRP A 31 -6.88 -5.21 -9.24
N ILE A 32 -6.73 -6.14 -8.28
CA ILE A 32 -7.66 -7.25 -8.10
C ILE A 32 -9.08 -6.74 -7.86
N SER A 33 -9.23 -5.72 -7.00
CA SER A 33 -10.54 -5.11 -6.72
C SER A 33 -11.15 -4.46 -7.97
N GLU A 34 -10.36 -3.78 -8.79
CA GLU A 34 -10.79 -3.20 -10.07
C GLU A 34 -11.22 -4.27 -11.08
N LEU A 35 -10.52 -5.42 -11.14
CA LEU A 35 -10.91 -6.56 -11.97
C LEU A 35 -12.22 -7.19 -11.51
N LYS A 36 -12.39 -7.39 -10.19
CA LYS A 36 -13.63 -7.94 -9.60
C LYS A 36 -14.81 -7.02 -9.87
N ALA A 37 -14.66 -5.72 -9.64
CA ALA A 37 -15.70 -4.72 -9.90
C ALA A 37 -16.10 -4.65 -11.39
N ALA A 38 -15.16 -4.92 -12.31
CA ALA A 38 -15.43 -4.97 -13.74
C ALA A 38 -15.99 -6.33 -14.22
N GLY A 39 -16.15 -7.32 -13.34
CA GLY A 39 -16.57 -8.68 -13.70
C GLY A 39 -15.51 -9.47 -14.50
N LEU A 40 -14.26 -9.01 -14.55
CA LEU A 40 -13.19 -9.59 -15.38
C LEU A 40 -12.28 -10.54 -14.61
N PHE A 41 -12.38 -10.59 -13.28
CA PHE A 41 -11.48 -11.37 -12.42
C PHE A 41 -11.48 -12.88 -12.75
N GLU A 42 -12.66 -13.44 -13.05
CA GLU A 42 -12.81 -14.86 -13.44
C GLU A 42 -12.29 -15.14 -14.86
N GLU A 43 -12.21 -14.12 -15.72
CA GLU A 43 -11.68 -14.25 -17.08
C GLU A 43 -10.14 -14.19 -17.12
N VAL A 44 -9.46 -13.80 -16.04
CA VAL A 44 -8.00 -13.69 -16.05
C VAL A 44 -7.38 -15.07 -16.25
N ASP A 45 -6.60 -15.20 -17.33
CA ASP A 45 -5.86 -16.41 -17.71
C ASP A 45 -4.35 -16.25 -17.43
N LYS A 46 -3.78 -15.10 -17.83
CA LYS A 46 -2.37 -14.78 -17.62
C LYS A 46 -2.17 -13.37 -17.09
N ILE A 47 -1.18 -13.22 -16.21
CA ILE A 47 -0.81 -11.94 -15.61
C ILE A 47 0.61 -11.56 -16.03
N LYS A 48 0.81 -10.28 -16.36
CA LYS A 48 2.14 -9.65 -16.40
C LYS A 48 2.15 -8.40 -15.53
N VAL A 49 3.26 -8.17 -14.86
CA VAL A 49 3.50 -6.99 -14.04
C VAL A 49 4.77 -6.32 -14.52
N HIS A 50 4.66 -5.06 -14.90
CA HIS A 50 5.77 -4.25 -15.38
C HIS A 50 6.10 -3.18 -14.35
N ILE A 51 7.36 -3.14 -13.94
CA ILE A 51 7.87 -2.21 -12.94
C ILE A 51 8.78 -1.21 -13.64
N TYR A 52 8.63 0.08 -13.33
CA TYR A 52 9.31 1.18 -14.03
C TYR A 52 10.07 2.12 -13.09
N GLY A 53 11.05 2.81 -13.67
CA GLY A 53 11.80 3.91 -13.03
C GLY A 53 12.52 3.50 -11.75
N SER A 54 12.51 4.37 -10.74
CA SER A 54 13.22 4.15 -9.47
C SER A 54 12.79 2.86 -8.78
N LEU A 55 11.50 2.54 -8.82
CA LEU A 55 10.95 1.29 -8.29
C LEU A 55 11.56 0.05 -8.96
N SER A 56 11.86 0.13 -10.26
CA SER A 56 12.49 -0.98 -10.97
C SER A 56 13.98 -1.12 -10.65
N LEU A 57 14.68 -0.01 -10.45
CA LEU A 57 16.14 0.00 -10.28
C LEU A 57 16.57 -0.62 -8.95
N THR A 58 15.79 -0.39 -7.90
CA THR A 58 16.09 -0.86 -6.55
C THR A 58 15.15 -1.96 -6.08
N GLY A 59 14.15 -2.33 -6.88
CA GLY A 59 13.02 -3.15 -6.44
C GLY A 59 13.41 -4.55 -5.95
N LYS A 60 14.40 -5.21 -6.57
CA LYS A 60 14.88 -6.51 -6.08
C LYS A 60 15.48 -6.42 -4.67
N GLY A 61 16.28 -5.39 -4.39
CA GLY A 61 16.84 -5.17 -3.05
C GLY A 61 15.80 -4.78 -2.00
N HIS A 62 14.63 -4.29 -2.43
CA HIS A 62 13.50 -3.95 -1.55
C HIS A 62 12.37 -4.99 -1.57
N ALA A 63 12.62 -6.16 -2.15
CA ALA A 63 11.64 -7.25 -2.28
C ALA A 63 10.32 -6.82 -2.95
N THR A 64 10.38 -5.94 -3.97
CA THR A 64 9.20 -5.48 -4.72
C THR A 64 8.51 -6.62 -5.46
N ASP A 65 9.28 -7.57 -5.98
CA ASP A 65 8.76 -8.80 -6.59
C ASP A 65 7.98 -9.64 -5.57
N TYR A 66 8.47 -9.78 -4.34
CA TYR A 66 7.77 -10.50 -3.26
C TYR A 66 6.46 -9.80 -2.93
N ALA A 67 6.49 -8.47 -2.76
CA ALA A 67 5.30 -7.67 -2.51
C ALA A 67 4.23 -7.82 -3.61
N ILE A 68 4.65 -7.87 -4.87
CA ILE A 68 3.73 -8.09 -6.01
C ILE A 68 3.13 -9.49 -5.94
N MET A 69 3.95 -10.53 -5.71
CA MET A 69 3.45 -11.91 -5.61
C MET A 69 2.44 -12.05 -4.47
N LEU A 70 2.76 -11.55 -3.28
CA LEU A 70 1.90 -11.62 -2.10
C LEU A 70 0.63 -10.76 -2.25
N GLY A 71 0.74 -9.57 -2.84
CA GLY A 71 -0.44 -8.77 -3.15
C GLY A 71 -1.35 -9.42 -4.18
N LEU A 72 -0.77 -10.12 -5.16
CA LEU A 72 -1.54 -10.87 -6.15
C LEU A 72 -2.21 -12.13 -5.57
N THR A 73 -1.71 -12.70 -4.48
CA THR A 73 -2.44 -13.76 -3.75
C THR A 73 -3.65 -13.21 -2.99
N GLY A 74 -3.78 -11.89 -2.85
CA GLY A 74 -4.84 -11.27 -2.05
C GLY A 74 -4.56 -11.29 -0.55
N ALA A 75 -3.33 -11.57 -0.13
CA ALA A 75 -2.93 -11.41 1.27
C ALA A 75 -2.91 -9.92 1.65
N ASP A 76 -3.29 -9.58 2.89
CA ASP A 76 -3.20 -8.20 3.39
C ASP A 76 -1.82 -7.95 4.02
N PRO A 77 -1.08 -6.88 3.66
CA PRO A 77 0.25 -6.60 4.17
C PRO A 77 0.31 -6.18 5.65
N VAL A 78 -0.85 -5.93 6.29
CA VAL A 78 -0.99 -5.62 7.73
C VAL A 78 -1.22 -6.89 8.53
N GLU A 79 -1.97 -7.85 7.97
CA GLU A 79 -2.46 -9.02 8.70
C GLU A 79 -1.72 -10.32 8.35
N ILE A 80 -0.86 -10.32 7.31
CA ILE A 80 -0.11 -11.50 6.91
C ILE A 80 0.90 -11.93 8.00
N PRO A 81 0.92 -13.21 8.41
CA PRO A 81 1.96 -13.71 9.29
C PRO A 81 3.34 -13.64 8.65
N ILE A 82 4.27 -12.91 9.27
CA ILE A 82 5.63 -12.67 8.74
C ILE A 82 6.35 -14.00 8.43
N ALA A 83 6.16 -15.01 9.28
CA ALA A 83 6.76 -16.34 9.10
C ALA A 83 6.35 -17.04 7.79
N ASN A 84 5.18 -16.69 7.22
CA ASN A 84 4.66 -17.33 6.02
C ASN A 84 5.16 -16.69 4.72
N ILE A 85 5.70 -15.47 4.78
CA ILE A 85 6.07 -14.67 3.60
C ILE A 85 7.02 -15.43 2.68
N HIS A 86 8.14 -15.91 3.22
CA HIS A 86 9.15 -16.60 2.43
C HIS A 86 8.64 -17.92 1.87
N THR A 87 7.83 -18.65 2.63
CA THR A 87 7.22 -19.91 2.18
C THR A 87 6.28 -19.67 1.00
N ILE A 88 5.34 -18.73 1.11
CA ILE A 88 4.39 -18.41 0.03
C ILE A 88 5.12 -18.00 -1.23
N VAL A 89 6.13 -17.13 -1.11
CA VAL A 89 6.93 -16.67 -2.25
C VAL A 89 7.68 -17.84 -2.89
N LYS A 90 8.31 -18.70 -2.08
CA LYS A 90 9.05 -19.85 -2.56
C LYS A 90 8.13 -20.84 -3.28
N ASP A 91 6.94 -21.12 -2.75
CA ASP A 91 5.97 -22.02 -3.38
C ASP A 91 5.54 -21.51 -4.76
N ILE A 92 5.37 -20.20 -4.92
CA ILE A 92 5.07 -19.57 -6.22
C ILE A 92 6.28 -19.68 -7.17
N GLN A 93 7.49 -19.44 -6.67
CA GLN A 93 8.72 -19.50 -7.46
C GLN A 93 9.02 -20.91 -7.95
N ASP A 94 8.89 -21.92 -7.10
CA ASP A 94 9.20 -23.32 -7.41
C ASP A 94 8.07 -23.98 -8.21
N GLY A 95 6.81 -23.69 -7.85
CA GLY A 95 5.64 -24.30 -8.45
C GLY A 95 5.12 -23.60 -9.71
N HIS A 96 5.51 -22.35 -9.95
CA HIS A 96 4.98 -21.48 -11.00
C HIS A 96 3.44 -21.37 -11.00
N ILE A 97 2.83 -21.46 -9.82
CA ILE A 97 1.38 -21.35 -9.64
C ILE A 97 1.11 -20.25 -8.61
N LEU A 98 0.26 -19.29 -9.00
CA LEU A 98 -0.22 -18.24 -8.12
C LEU A 98 -1.65 -18.57 -7.65
N ASN A 99 -1.89 -18.54 -6.34
CA ASN A 99 -3.25 -18.54 -5.79
C ASN A 99 -3.87 -17.13 -5.90
N PHE A 100 -4.22 -16.74 -7.11
CA PHE A 100 -4.69 -15.40 -7.47
C PHE A 100 -5.95 -15.00 -6.71
N GLY A 101 -5.86 -13.87 -6.00
CA GLY A 101 -6.96 -13.30 -5.21
C GLY A 101 -7.54 -14.25 -4.14
N ASN A 102 -6.75 -15.23 -3.71
CA ASN A 102 -7.08 -16.29 -2.76
C ASN A 102 -8.22 -17.22 -3.20
N THR A 103 -8.54 -17.27 -4.50
CA THR A 103 -9.68 -18.04 -5.00
C THR A 103 -9.35 -18.93 -6.20
N ARG A 104 -8.35 -18.57 -7.02
CA ARG A 104 -8.06 -19.26 -8.28
C ARG A 104 -6.57 -19.55 -8.41
N LYS A 105 -6.24 -20.76 -8.84
CA LYS A 105 -4.86 -21.10 -9.23
C LYS A 105 -4.64 -20.74 -10.69
N ILE A 106 -3.63 -19.95 -10.98
CA ILE A 106 -3.21 -19.61 -12.35
C ILE A 106 -1.72 -19.84 -12.54
N ASN A 107 -1.32 -20.17 -13.76
CA ASN A 107 0.08 -20.30 -14.11
C ASN A 107 0.77 -18.94 -14.01
N PHE A 108 1.84 -18.88 -13.23
CA PHE A 108 2.57 -17.66 -12.94
C PHE A 108 4.05 -18.01 -12.71
N ASN A 109 4.87 -17.88 -13.76
CA ASN A 109 6.31 -17.91 -13.61
C ASN A 109 6.81 -16.49 -13.26
N PRO A 110 7.28 -16.22 -12.03
CA PRO A 110 7.66 -14.86 -11.61
C PRO A 110 8.74 -14.23 -12.48
N THR A 111 9.67 -15.03 -12.99
CA THR A 111 10.80 -14.53 -13.81
C THR A 111 10.37 -13.99 -15.17
N GLU A 112 9.24 -14.48 -15.70
CA GLU A 112 8.65 -14.03 -16.96
C GLU A 112 7.48 -13.06 -16.76
N ALA A 113 6.76 -13.21 -15.64
CA ALA A 113 5.58 -12.43 -15.32
C ALA A 113 5.93 -11.07 -14.72
N ILE A 114 7.01 -10.96 -13.93
CA ILE A 114 7.44 -9.71 -13.29
C ILE A 114 8.64 -9.15 -14.03
N ILE A 115 8.42 -8.05 -14.76
CA ILE A 115 9.40 -7.48 -15.69
C ILE A 115 9.85 -6.11 -15.18
N PHE A 116 11.14 -6.00 -14.93
CA PHE A 116 11.81 -4.78 -14.47
C PHE A 116 12.32 -3.98 -15.66
N HIS A 117 11.83 -2.75 -15.81
CA HIS A 117 12.20 -1.85 -16.90
C HIS A 117 13.05 -0.67 -16.40
N LYS A 118 14.13 -0.37 -17.12
CA LYS A 118 14.98 0.79 -16.85
C LYS A 118 14.35 2.14 -17.23
N LYS A 119 13.27 2.14 -18.01
CA LYS A 119 12.58 3.36 -18.45
C LYS A 119 11.68 3.92 -17.34
N PHE A 120 11.50 5.24 -17.36
CA PHE A 120 10.59 5.95 -16.47
C PHE A 120 9.25 6.21 -17.16
N LEU A 121 8.17 6.22 -16.40
CA LEU A 121 6.88 6.71 -16.87
C LEU A 121 6.79 8.22 -16.61
N GLU A 122 6.05 8.94 -17.45
CA GLU A 122 6.00 10.41 -17.41
C GLU A 122 5.44 10.99 -16.10
N PHE A 123 4.52 10.29 -15.43
CA PHE A 123 3.78 10.86 -14.29
C PHE A 123 4.55 10.79 -12.96
N HIS A 124 5.24 9.69 -12.67
CA HIS A 124 5.97 9.51 -11.43
C HIS A 124 7.06 8.44 -11.58
N ALA A 125 8.16 8.59 -10.83
CA ALA A 125 9.34 7.73 -10.94
C ALA A 125 9.09 6.27 -10.53
N ASN A 126 8.11 6.02 -9.66
CA ASN A 126 7.75 4.68 -9.21
C ASN A 126 6.47 4.22 -9.90
N GLY A 127 6.61 3.63 -11.09
CA GLY A 127 5.48 3.16 -11.90
C GLY A 127 5.31 1.64 -11.84
N ILE A 128 4.06 1.18 -11.79
CA ILE A 128 3.69 -0.23 -11.88
C ILE A 128 2.55 -0.36 -12.87
N GLN A 129 2.63 -1.34 -13.77
CA GLN A 129 1.56 -1.64 -14.70
C GLN A 129 1.22 -3.12 -14.60
N PHE A 130 -0.06 -3.41 -14.34
CA PHE A 130 -0.59 -4.76 -14.36
C PHE A 130 -1.29 -5.00 -15.70
N GLU A 131 -1.03 -6.16 -16.30
CA GLU A 131 -1.70 -6.63 -17.50
C GLU A 131 -2.40 -7.96 -17.20
N ALA A 132 -3.70 -8.01 -17.46
CA ALA A 132 -4.47 -9.24 -17.51
C ALA A 132 -4.72 -9.62 -18.97
N PHE A 133 -4.33 -10.84 -19.34
CA PHE A 133 -4.77 -11.51 -20.55
C PHE A 133 -5.99 -12.35 -20.18
N LEU A 134 -7.11 -12.06 -20.82
CA LEU A 134 -8.38 -12.68 -20.53
C LEU A 134 -8.61 -13.90 -21.44
N THR A 135 -9.40 -14.86 -20.98
CA THR A 135 -9.85 -16.02 -21.78
C THR A 135 -10.58 -15.60 -23.05
N SER A 136 -11.21 -14.42 -23.07
CA SER A 136 -11.79 -13.80 -24.27
C SER A 136 -10.76 -13.32 -25.31
N GLY A 137 -9.46 -13.45 -25.05
CA GLY A 137 -8.36 -12.97 -25.89
C GLY A 137 -8.07 -11.47 -25.75
N LYS A 138 -8.87 -10.76 -24.95
CA LYS A 138 -8.67 -9.33 -24.68
C LYS A 138 -7.54 -9.12 -23.67
N ARG A 139 -6.87 -7.97 -23.77
CA ARG A 139 -5.87 -7.51 -22.80
C ARG A 139 -6.39 -6.29 -22.06
N LYS A 140 -6.33 -6.33 -20.72
CA LYS A 140 -6.62 -5.19 -19.84
C LYS A 140 -5.34 -4.70 -19.18
N VAL A 141 -5.13 -3.39 -19.17
CA VAL A 141 -3.94 -2.75 -18.61
C VAL A 141 -4.37 -1.68 -17.61
N ASN A 142 -3.76 -1.69 -16.42
CA ASN A 142 -3.95 -0.68 -15.39
C ASN A 142 -2.58 -0.20 -14.90
N THR A 143 -2.41 1.11 -14.75
CA THR A 143 -1.15 1.73 -14.30
C THR A 143 -1.35 2.43 -12.96
N PHE A 144 -0.45 2.14 -12.04
CA PHE A 144 -0.41 2.65 -10.68
C PHE A 144 0.94 3.29 -10.38
N TYR A 145 0.96 4.21 -9.42
CA TYR A 145 2.18 4.87 -8.98
C TYR A 145 2.28 4.83 -7.46
N SER A 146 3.44 4.40 -6.97
CA SER A 146 3.77 4.39 -5.54
C SER A 146 4.46 5.69 -5.15
N ILE A 147 3.72 6.60 -4.52
CA ILE A 147 4.16 7.99 -4.28
C ILE A 147 4.74 8.22 -2.88
N GLY A 148 4.96 7.15 -2.10
CA GLY A 148 5.49 7.23 -0.73
C GLY A 148 4.42 6.99 0.34
N GLY A 149 4.84 6.64 1.57
CA GLY A 149 3.92 6.37 2.69
C GLY A 149 2.93 5.23 2.48
N GLY A 150 3.22 4.29 1.56
CA GLY A 150 2.30 3.21 1.17
C GLY A 150 1.12 3.67 0.29
N PHE A 151 1.08 4.94 -0.13
CA PHE A 151 0.02 5.45 -1.00
C PHE A 151 0.22 5.04 -2.45
N VAL A 152 -0.87 4.56 -3.06
CA VAL A 152 -0.93 4.19 -4.47
C VAL A 152 -1.99 5.02 -5.19
N VAL A 153 -1.57 5.68 -6.26
CA VAL A 153 -2.45 6.51 -7.09
C VAL A 153 -2.52 6.00 -8.52
N VAL A 154 -3.67 6.25 -9.15
CA VAL A 154 -3.87 6.07 -10.61
C VAL A 154 -3.76 7.44 -11.26
N LYS A 155 -3.30 7.51 -12.53
CA LYS A 155 -3.13 8.76 -13.29
C LYS A 155 -4.36 9.67 -13.25
N GLU A 156 -5.57 9.09 -13.15
CA GLU A 156 -6.80 9.84 -12.92
C GLU A 156 -6.94 10.23 -11.44
N ARG A 157 -6.72 11.51 -11.14
CA ARG A 157 -6.91 12.14 -9.82
C ARG A 157 -8.40 12.18 -9.38
N LYS A 158 -9.11 11.05 -9.33
CA LYS A 158 -10.45 10.98 -8.71
C LYS A 158 -10.38 11.11 -7.18
N ASN A 159 -9.28 10.69 -6.55
CA ASN A 159 -9.11 10.75 -5.09
C ASN A 159 -8.92 12.17 -4.54
N ALA A 160 -8.30 13.08 -5.30
CA ALA A 160 -8.08 14.46 -4.87
C ALA A 160 -9.41 15.19 -4.59
N LYS A 161 -10.47 14.90 -5.36
CA LYS A 161 -11.80 15.52 -5.17
C LYS A 161 -12.53 15.00 -3.93
N ARG A 162 -12.36 13.70 -3.58
CA ARG A 162 -13.08 13.08 -2.45
C ARG A 162 -12.49 13.49 -1.09
N LYS A 163 -11.15 13.57 -0.97
CA LYS A 163 -10.48 14.11 0.24
C LYS A 163 -10.81 15.58 0.49
N GLN A 164 -11.01 16.36 -0.58
CA GLN A 164 -11.33 17.78 -0.48
C GLN A 164 -12.73 18.05 0.10
N ALA A 165 -13.72 17.21 -0.18
CA ALA A 165 -15.09 17.36 0.33
C ALA A 165 -15.27 16.91 1.79
N THR A 166 -14.36 16.08 2.32
CA THR A 166 -14.39 15.65 3.74
C THR A 166 -13.69 16.67 4.64
N PHE A 167 -13.25 17.81 4.10
CA PHE A 167 -12.30 18.72 4.75
C PHE A 167 -12.87 20.07 5.17
N ASP A 168 -14.04 20.43 4.68
CA ASP A 168 -14.79 21.57 5.23
C ASP A 168 -15.30 21.30 6.67
N THR A 169 -14.93 20.16 7.27
CA THR A 169 -15.39 19.69 8.58
C THR A 169 -14.33 19.72 9.69
N PHE A 170 -13.04 20.00 9.40
CA PHE A 170 -12.04 20.05 10.45
C PHE A 170 -12.28 21.26 11.36
N PRO A 171 -12.41 21.08 12.69
CA PRO A 171 -12.63 22.19 13.61
C PRO A 171 -11.42 23.15 13.65
N PHE A 172 -10.21 22.64 13.42
CA PHE A 172 -8.96 23.39 13.46
C PHE A 172 -8.09 23.16 12.21
N PRO A 173 -8.46 23.72 11.04
CA PRO A 173 -7.70 23.54 9.81
C PRO A 173 -6.32 24.21 9.89
N ILE A 174 -5.25 23.43 9.74
CA ILE A 174 -3.86 23.89 9.89
C ILE A 174 -3.10 23.71 8.58
N GLN A 175 -2.52 24.79 8.05
CA GLN A 175 -1.65 24.78 6.87
C GLN A 175 -0.20 25.14 7.20
N ASN A 176 0.05 25.77 8.35
CA ASN A 176 1.39 26.15 8.78
C ASN A 176 1.50 26.24 10.32
N GLY A 177 2.74 26.32 10.81
CA GLY A 177 3.02 26.36 12.25
C GLY A 177 2.40 27.56 12.98
N ASN A 178 2.31 28.72 12.33
CA ASN A 178 1.72 29.91 12.94
C ASN A 178 0.22 29.73 13.21
N GLN A 179 -0.51 29.08 12.30
CA GLN A 179 -1.92 28.73 12.50
C GLN A 179 -2.11 27.75 13.67
N LEU A 180 -1.28 26.70 13.73
CA LEU A 180 -1.30 25.74 14.84
C LEU A 180 -1.07 26.44 16.19
N LEU A 181 -0.05 27.29 16.29
CA LEU A 181 0.24 28.06 17.50
C LEU A 181 -0.89 29.03 17.85
N GLY A 182 -1.53 29.63 16.85
CA GLY A 182 -2.71 30.47 17.01
C GLY A 182 -3.89 29.72 17.64
N TYR A 183 -4.17 28.49 17.20
CA TYR A 183 -5.20 27.65 17.81
C TYR A 183 -4.84 27.25 19.24
N CYS A 184 -3.59 26.82 19.49
CA CYS A 184 -3.13 26.45 20.83
C CYS A 184 -3.31 27.62 21.82
N THR A 185 -2.93 28.83 21.41
CA THR A 185 -3.03 30.04 22.23
C THR A 185 -4.49 30.45 22.47
N SER A 186 -5.30 30.52 21.41
CA SER A 186 -6.69 31.00 21.50
C SER A 186 -7.62 30.04 22.22
N LYS A 187 -7.37 28.73 22.11
CA LYS A 187 -8.17 27.67 22.76
C LYS A 187 -7.59 27.19 24.09
N LYS A 188 -6.36 27.61 24.44
CA LYS A 188 -5.62 27.12 25.63
C LYS A 188 -5.48 25.59 25.62
N MET A 189 -5.17 25.05 24.44
CA MET A 189 -5.02 23.61 24.20
C MET A 189 -3.58 23.31 23.74
N GLN A 190 -3.08 22.13 24.08
CA GLN A 190 -1.85 21.57 23.57
C GLN A 190 -2.01 21.13 22.11
N ILE A 191 -0.88 20.97 21.41
CA ILE A 191 -0.88 20.49 20.01
C ILE A 191 -1.61 19.16 19.88
N SER A 192 -1.39 18.22 20.81
CA SER A 192 -2.04 16.90 20.81
C SER A 192 -3.57 17.01 20.94
N GLU A 193 -4.07 17.93 21.75
CA GLU A 193 -5.50 18.15 21.92
C GLU A 193 -6.11 18.75 20.65
N ILE A 194 -5.43 19.70 20.00
CA ILE A 194 -5.86 20.24 18.70
C ILE A 194 -5.91 19.15 17.62
N VAL A 195 -4.89 18.28 17.56
CA VAL A 195 -4.84 17.16 16.62
C VAL A 195 -5.97 16.15 16.92
N LEU A 196 -6.22 15.85 18.19
CA LEU A 196 -7.30 14.95 18.60
C LEU A 196 -8.67 15.48 18.19
N GLU A 197 -8.94 16.77 18.38
CA GLU A 197 -10.20 17.39 17.94
C GLU A 197 -10.39 17.33 16.42
N ASN A 198 -9.31 17.48 15.64
CA ASN A 198 -9.38 17.27 14.21
C ASN A 198 -9.66 15.80 13.84
N GLU A 199 -9.05 14.83 14.52
CA GLU A 199 -9.34 13.40 14.30
C GLU A 199 -10.78 13.03 14.69
N ARG A 200 -11.32 13.65 15.76
CA ARG A 200 -12.72 13.51 16.19
C ARG A 200 -13.74 13.91 15.13
N SER A 201 -13.33 14.76 14.17
CA SER A 201 -14.18 15.11 13.03
C SER A 201 -14.30 13.99 11.98
N LEU A 202 -13.44 12.98 12.06
CA LEU A 202 -13.40 11.83 11.14
C LEU A 202 -13.86 10.52 11.78
N ARG A 203 -13.65 10.35 13.09
CA ARG A 203 -13.84 9.11 13.84
C ARG A 203 -14.21 9.42 15.29
N ASN A 204 -14.79 8.46 16.00
CA ASN A 204 -15.07 8.62 17.43
C ASN A 204 -13.85 8.25 18.31
N ASP A 205 -13.90 8.61 19.59
CA ASP A 205 -12.81 8.36 20.54
C ASP A 205 -12.43 6.89 20.67
N ALA A 206 -13.41 5.99 20.70
CA ALA A 206 -13.13 4.56 20.83
C ALA A 206 -12.39 4.00 19.61
N GLU A 207 -12.71 4.49 18.40
CA GLU A 207 -11.98 4.15 17.17
C GLU A 207 -10.55 4.70 17.20
N ILE A 208 -10.37 5.95 17.63
CA ILE A 208 -9.06 6.60 17.70
C ILE A 208 -8.16 5.85 18.70
N ASP A 209 -8.65 5.59 19.90
CA ASP A 209 -7.90 4.89 20.95
C ASP A 209 -7.53 3.46 20.52
N ALA A 210 -8.47 2.73 19.92
CA ALA A 210 -8.22 1.37 19.44
C ALA A 210 -7.14 1.32 18.36
N GLU A 211 -7.16 2.24 17.39
CA GLU A 211 -6.17 2.30 16.32
C GLU A 211 -4.79 2.74 16.83
N ILE A 212 -4.73 3.73 17.74
CA ILE A 212 -3.47 4.12 18.40
C ILE A 212 -2.89 2.94 19.19
N GLN A 213 -3.72 2.22 19.94
CA GLN A 213 -3.29 1.06 20.71
C GLN A 213 -2.79 -0.06 19.78
N LYS A 214 -3.44 -0.30 18.64
CA LYS A 214 -2.99 -1.25 17.62
C LYS A 214 -1.59 -0.89 17.13
N ILE A 215 -1.36 0.36 16.75
CA ILE A 215 -0.06 0.87 16.29
C ILE A 215 1.01 0.68 17.38
N TRP A 216 0.71 1.07 18.61
CA TRP A 216 1.62 0.93 19.75
C TRP A 216 2.02 -0.53 20.00
N ASN A 217 1.03 -1.43 20.03
CA ASN A 217 1.28 -2.86 20.22
C ASN A 217 2.15 -3.44 19.10
N THR A 218 1.89 -3.06 17.84
CA THR A 218 2.72 -3.48 16.70
C THR A 218 4.16 -2.96 16.81
N MET A 219 4.37 -1.73 17.29
CA MET A 219 5.72 -1.20 17.52
C MET A 219 6.46 -2.01 18.60
N LEU A 220 5.79 -2.35 19.70
CA LEU A 220 6.37 -3.18 20.77
C LEU A 220 6.69 -4.60 20.28
N GLU A 221 5.78 -5.21 19.53
CA GLU A 221 6.00 -6.54 18.94
C GLU A 221 7.17 -6.53 17.95
N CYS A 222 7.26 -5.51 17.08
CA CYS A 222 8.38 -5.34 16.15
C CYS A 222 9.71 -5.23 16.89
N MET A 223 9.77 -4.45 17.98
CA MET A 223 10.94 -4.36 18.84
C MET A 223 11.28 -5.72 19.46
N TYR A 224 10.29 -6.42 20.01
CA TYR A 224 10.50 -7.74 20.61
C TYR A 224 11.06 -8.74 19.60
N ILE A 225 10.43 -8.86 18.42
CA ILE A 225 10.89 -9.74 17.34
C ILE A 225 12.31 -9.37 16.93
N GLY A 226 12.60 -8.08 16.73
CA GLY A 226 13.93 -7.60 16.35
C GLY A 226 15.01 -7.96 17.36
N CYS A 227 14.73 -7.84 18.67
CA CYS A 227 15.67 -8.21 19.74
C CYS A 227 15.88 -9.72 19.89
N HIS A 228 14.95 -10.55 19.40
CA HIS A 228 15.00 -12.02 19.55
C HIS A 228 15.27 -12.77 18.23
N THR A 229 15.36 -12.07 17.10
CA THR A 229 15.67 -12.68 15.80
C THR A 229 17.17 -12.60 15.52
N GLN A 230 17.83 -13.75 15.48
CA GLN A 230 19.23 -13.83 15.05
C GLN A 230 19.33 -13.95 13.53
N GLY A 231 20.36 -13.37 12.93
CA GLY A 231 20.64 -13.50 11.51
C GLY A 231 21.57 -12.43 10.98
N LYS A 232 21.85 -12.49 9.68
CA LYS A 232 22.46 -11.39 8.93
C LYS A 232 21.37 -10.78 8.06
N LEU A 233 21.34 -9.45 7.98
CA LEU A 233 20.49 -8.78 7.02
C LEU A 233 20.84 -9.25 5.59
N PRO A 234 19.84 -9.42 4.72
CA PRO A 234 20.04 -9.85 3.33
C PRO A 234 20.78 -8.80 2.49
#